data_AF-A0A1I5FZD1-F1
#
_entry.id   AF-A0A1I5FZD1-F1
#
_cell.length_a   1.000
_cell.length_b   1.000
_cell.length_c   1.000
_cell.angle_alpha   90.00
_cell.angle_beta   90.00
_cell.angle_gamma   90.00
#
_symmetry.space_group_name_H-M   'P 1'
#
loop_
_entity.id
_entity.type
_entity.pdbx_description
1 polymer ?
#
loop_
_entity_poly.entity_id
_entity_poly.type
_entity_poly.pdbx_seq_one_letter_code
_entity_poly.pdbx_strand_id
1 'polypeptide(L)'
;MPISPKTAMELLEGKRIEIAALSDLSKESRDVVALDQQSVGRLSRMDALQSQAMAKETERRRALALQKIEKAFERLESGDFGYCIECDAEIPLKRLEIDPTATLCVECAAKKEKAKK
;
A
#
# COMPACT_ATOMS: atom_id res chain seq x y z
N MET A 1 -19.86 1.71 18.68
CA MET A 1 -19.39 1.28 17.36
C MET A 1 -18.03 1.92 17.11
N PRO A 2 -17.03 1.12 16.76
CA PRO A 2 -15.67 1.59 16.59
C PRO A 2 -15.52 2.31 15.24
N ILE A 3 -15.50 3.66 15.21
CA ILE A 3 -15.55 4.52 14.00
C ILE A 3 -16.84 4.25 13.20
N SER A 4 -17.43 5.30 12.60
CA SER A 4 -18.57 5.04 11.72
C SER A 4 -18.04 4.31 10.46
N PRO A 5 -18.67 3.22 9.98
CA PRO A 5 -18.25 2.54 8.75
C PRO A 5 -18.10 3.51 7.56
N LYS A 6 -18.90 4.58 7.58
CA LYS A 6 -18.84 5.68 6.61
C LYS A 6 -17.50 6.43 6.63
N THR A 7 -16.97 6.76 7.81
CA THR A 7 -15.68 7.47 7.96
C THR A 7 -14.51 6.60 7.48
N ALA A 8 -14.53 5.30 7.78
CA ALA A 8 -13.50 4.37 7.31
C ALA A 8 -13.51 4.26 5.77
N MET A 9 -14.69 4.18 5.17
CA MET A 9 -14.87 4.16 3.72
C MET A 9 -14.36 5.44 3.05
N GLU A 10 -14.66 6.62 3.60
CA GLU A 10 -14.16 7.91 3.08
C GLU A 10 -12.62 7.98 3.11
N LEU A 11 -11.99 7.52 4.19
CA LEU A 11 -10.53 7.48 4.31
C LEU A 11 -9.87 6.51 3.32
N LEU A 12 -10.45 5.31 3.16
CA LEU A 12 -9.96 4.29 2.23
C LEU A 12 -10.09 4.77 0.77
N GLU A 13 -11.21 5.40 0.43
CA GLU A 13 -11.45 5.95 -0.90
C GLU A 13 -10.45 7.07 -1.23
N GLY A 14 -10.24 8.01 -0.29
CA GLY A 14 -9.26 9.07 -0.46
C GLY A 14 -7.85 8.53 -0.72
N LYS A 15 -7.42 7.53 0.06
CA LYS A 15 -6.13 6.86 -0.15
C LYS A 15 -6.06 6.12 -1.48
N ARG A 16 -7.14 5.46 -1.91
CA ARG A 16 -7.21 4.76 -3.19
C ARG A 16 -7.00 5.73 -4.35
N ILE A 17 -7.71 6.85 -4.35
CA ILE A 17 -7.61 7.89 -5.37
C ILE A 17 -6.20 8.47 -5.40
N GLU A 18 -5.63 8.78 -4.23
CA GLU A 18 -4.26 9.32 -4.13
C GLU A 18 -3.23 8.36 -4.74
N ILE A 19 -3.28 7.07 -4.37
CA ILE A 19 -2.35 6.06 -4.89
C ILE A 19 -2.53 5.86 -6.41
N ALA A 20 -3.77 5.81 -6.88
CA ALA A 20 -4.09 5.67 -8.30
C ALA A 20 -3.55 6.86 -9.11
N ALA A 21 -3.78 8.09 -8.64
CA ALA A 21 -3.26 9.30 -9.27
C ALA A 21 -1.73 9.30 -9.34
N LEU A 22 -1.05 8.92 -8.25
CA LEU A 22 0.41 8.79 -8.26
C LEU A 22 0.87 7.71 -9.24
N SER A 23 0.21 6.55 -9.29
CA SER A 23 0.55 5.47 -10.22
C SER A 23 0.46 5.96 -11.66
N ASP A 24 -0.63 6.67 -11.99
CA ASP A 24 -0.87 7.25 -13.30
C ASP A 24 0.19 8.26 -13.72
N LEU A 25 0.55 9.21 -12.84
CA LEU A 25 1.58 10.21 -13.12
C LEU A 25 2.96 9.59 -13.38
N SER A 26 3.26 8.45 -12.75
CA SER A 26 4.57 7.79 -12.83
C SER A 26 4.68 6.72 -13.92
N LYS A 27 3.69 6.59 -14.81
CA LYS A 27 3.62 5.55 -15.85
C LYS A 27 4.84 5.51 -16.77
N GLU A 28 5.34 6.68 -17.17
CA GLU A 28 6.48 6.76 -18.09
C GLU A 28 7.79 6.34 -17.43
N SER A 29 7.98 6.66 -16.14
CA SER A 29 9.22 6.37 -15.42
C SER A 29 9.48 4.87 -15.20
N ARG A 30 8.46 4.03 -15.36
CA ARG A 30 8.58 2.56 -15.26
C ARG A 30 8.73 1.86 -16.61
N ASP A 31 8.59 2.58 -17.72
CA ASP A 31 8.65 2.01 -19.07
C ASP A 31 10.10 1.64 -19.46
N VAL A 32 10.25 0.81 -20.50
CA VAL A 32 11.55 0.34 -21.00
C VAL A 32 12.43 1.51 -21.38
N VAL A 33 13.61 1.59 -20.75
CA VAL A 33 14.59 2.63 -21.06
C VAL A 33 15.18 2.35 -22.44
N ALA A 34 14.66 3.02 -23.46
CA ALA A 34 15.24 3.03 -24.80
C ALA A 34 16.37 4.06 -24.85
N LEU A 35 17.57 3.66 -24.41
CA LEU A 35 18.78 4.46 -24.64
C LEU A 35 19.36 4.11 -25.99
N ASP A 36 19.62 5.14 -26.81
CA ASP A 36 20.45 4.99 -27.99
C ASP A 36 21.86 4.56 -27.56
N GLN A 37 22.19 3.31 -27.88
CA GLN A 37 23.43 2.66 -27.43
C GLN A 37 24.69 3.31 -28.02
N GLN A 38 24.56 4.09 -29.11
CA GLN A 38 25.68 4.72 -29.81
C GLN A 38 26.09 6.08 -29.21
N SER A 39 25.19 6.76 -28.50
CA SER A 39 25.42 8.12 -27.97
C SER A 39 25.54 8.20 -26.44
N VAL A 40 25.12 7.16 -25.71
CA VAL A 40 25.03 7.18 -24.25
C VAL A 40 26.22 6.45 -23.59
N GLY A 41 26.91 7.14 -22.66
CA GLY A 41 28.03 6.58 -21.90
C GLY A 41 27.62 5.44 -20.95
N ARG A 42 28.60 4.61 -20.52
CA ARG A 42 28.37 3.48 -19.60
C ARG A 42 27.69 3.88 -18.29
N LEU A 43 28.07 5.02 -17.72
CA LEU A 43 27.52 5.51 -16.45
C LEU A 43 26.03 5.88 -16.60
N SER A 44 25.68 6.65 -17.62
CA SER A 44 24.31 7.07 -17.90
C SER A 44 23.35 5.89 -18.16
N ARG A 45 23.85 4.78 -18.72
CA ARG A 45 23.06 3.55 -18.86
C ARG A 45 22.76 2.90 -17.50
N MET A 46 23.74 2.84 -16.61
CA MET A 46 23.56 2.26 -15.27
C MET A 46 22.56 3.09 -14.45
N ASP A 47 22.69 4.41 -14.48
CA ASP A 47 21.80 5.31 -13.76
C ASP A 47 20.35 5.19 -14.24
N ALA A 48 20.14 5.07 -15.55
CA ALA A 48 18.80 4.91 -16.12
C ALA A 48 18.17 3.55 -15.79
N LEU A 49 18.94 2.46 -15.79
CA LEU A 49 18.44 1.15 -15.36
C LEU A 49 18.10 1.15 -13.87
N GLN A 50 18.93 1.78 -13.04
CA GLN A 50 18.68 1.92 -11.62
C GLN A 50 17.42 2.74 -11.34
N SER A 51 17.24 3.88 -12.02
CA SER A 51 16.04 4.72 -11.85
C SER A 51 14.78 3.98 -12.26
N GLN A 52 14.81 3.23 -13.38
CA GLN A 52 13.69 2.40 -13.81
C GLN A 52 13.38 1.31 -12.77
N ALA A 53 14.40 0.65 -12.22
CA ALA A 53 14.22 -0.38 -11.20
C ALA A 53 13.56 0.19 -9.94
N MET A 54 13.98 1.38 -9.50
CA MET A 54 13.36 2.10 -8.38
C MET A 54 11.90 2.48 -8.66
N ALA A 55 11.59 2.95 -9.86
CA ALA A 55 10.23 3.27 -10.28
C ALA A 55 9.31 2.03 -10.27
N LYS A 56 9.81 0.90 -10.78
CA LYS A 56 9.08 -0.40 -10.75
C LYS A 56 8.81 -0.89 -9.33
N GLU A 57 9.79 -0.81 -8.42
CA GLU A 57 9.57 -1.23 -7.03
C GLU A 57 8.59 -0.30 -6.30
N THR A 58 8.64 1.00 -6.59
CA THR A 58 7.67 1.98 -6.06
C THR A 58 6.25 1.65 -6.54
N GLU A 59 6.08 1.28 -7.80
CA GLU A 59 4.81 0.82 -8.34
C GLU A 59 4.32 -0.46 -7.66
N ARG A 60 5.20 -1.45 -7.48
CA ARG A 60 4.85 -2.70 -6.81
C ARG A 60 4.31 -2.46 -5.39
N ARG A 61 4.92 -1.53 -4.64
CA ARG A 61 4.44 -1.14 -3.30
C ARG A 61 3.07 -0.49 -3.33
N ARG A 62 2.81 0.38 -4.32
CA ARG A 62 1.49 0.99 -4.52
C ARG A 62 0.42 -0.03 -4.87
N ALA A 63 0.72 -0.98 -5.76
CA ALA A 63 -0.20 -2.07 -6.09
C ALA A 63 -0.56 -2.91 -4.85
N LEU A 64 0.44 -3.25 -4.01
CA LEU A 64 0.18 -3.94 -2.74
C LEU A 64 -0.66 -3.11 -1.77
N ALA A 65 -0.49 -1.79 -1.75
CA ALA A 65 -1.31 -0.90 -0.93
C ALA A 65 -2.77 -0.87 -1.41
N LEU A 66 -3.00 -0.81 -2.73
CA LEU A 66 -4.34 -0.89 -3.32
C LEU A 66 -5.03 -2.22 -2.97
N GLN A 67 -4.33 -3.34 -3.07
CA GLN A 67 -4.87 -4.65 -2.66
C GLN A 67 -5.27 -4.70 -1.18
N LYS A 68 -4.53 -4.02 -0.29
CA LYS A 68 -4.90 -3.92 1.13
C LYS A 68 -6.15 -3.07 1.33
N ILE A 69 -6.31 -2.01 0.54
CA ILE A 69 -7.49 -1.15 0.57
C ILE A 69 -8.72 -1.93 0.07
N GLU A 70 -8.60 -2.68 -1.02
CA GLU A 70 -9.67 -3.56 -1.52
C GLU A 70 -10.13 -4.56 -0.45
N LYS A 71 -9.19 -5.24 0.21
CA LYS A 71 -9.51 -6.13 1.34
C LYS A 71 -10.17 -5.41 2.52
N ALA A 72 -9.84 -4.14 2.76
CA ALA A 72 -10.48 -3.37 3.80
C ALA A 72 -11.94 -3.03 3.44
N PHE A 73 -12.22 -2.77 2.15
CA PHE A 73 -13.59 -2.62 1.65
C PHE A 73 -14.40 -3.92 1.78
N GLU A 74 -13.83 -5.06 1.39
CA GLU A 74 -14.49 -6.38 1.55
C GLU A 74 -14.90 -6.63 3.01
N ARG A 75 -14.05 -6.25 3.96
CA ARG A 75 -14.34 -6.39 5.40
C ARG A 75 -15.38 -5.39 5.91
N LEU A 76 -15.46 -4.21 5.31
CA LEU A 76 -16.54 -3.25 5.61
C LEU A 76 -17.88 -3.80 5.13
N GLU A 77 -17.90 -4.46 3.96
CA GLU A 77 -19.09 -5.09 3.40
C GLU A 77 -19.52 -6.33 4.19
N SER A 78 -18.57 -7.16 4.66
CA SER A 78 -18.87 -8.34 5.47
C SER A 78 -19.26 -8.02 6.92
N GLY A 79 -18.93 -6.82 7.40
CA GLY A 79 -19.11 -6.41 8.80
C GLY A 79 -17.96 -6.79 9.73
N ASP A 80 -16.88 -7.40 9.21
CA ASP A 80 -15.69 -7.81 9.98
C ASP A 80 -14.66 -6.68 10.15
N PHE A 81 -14.98 -5.48 9.68
CA PHE A 81 -14.11 -4.33 9.82
C PHE A 81 -13.92 -3.96 11.30
N GLY A 82 -12.67 -3.69 11.68
CA GLY A 82 -12.32 -3.32 13.05
C GLY A 82 -12.06 -4.49 13.99
N TYR A 83 -12.11 -5.75 13.50
CA TYR A 83 -11.73 -6.94 14.28
C TYR A 83 -10.38 -7.52 13.85
N CYS A 84 -9.65 -8.12 14.77
CA CYS A 84 -8.36 -8.74 14.48
C CYS A 84 -8.56 -10.09 13.78
N ILE A 85 -7.95 -10.32 12.63
CA ILE A 85 -8.09 -11.59 11.88
C ILE A 85 -7.47 -12.82 12.58
N GLU A 86 -6.76 -12.63 13.70
CA GLU A 86 -6.08 -13.72 14.42
C GLU A 86 -6.73 -14.10 15.75
N CYS A 87 -7.40 -13.16 16.40
CA CYS A 87 -7.95 -13.38 17.73
C CYS A 87 -9.36 -12.80 17.90
N ASP A 88 -9.95 -12.26 16.83
CA ASP A 88 -11.26 -11.62 16.78
C ASP A 88 -11.46 -10.46 17.78
N ALA A 89 -10.38 -10.01 18.43
CA ALA A 89 -10.43 -8.85 19.32
C ALA A 89 -10.56 -7.54 18.53
N GLU A 90 -11.22 -6.55 19.11
CA GLU A 90 -11.35 -5.22 18.52
C GLU A 90 -9.98 -4.56 18.28
N ILE A 91 -9.83 -3.95 17.12
CA ILE A 91 -8.67 -3.14 16.77
C ILE A 91 -8.89 -1.72 17.32
N PRO A 92 -7.93 -1.16 18.08
CA PRO A 92 -8.09 0.17 18.68
C PRO A 92 -8.40 1.26 17.64
N LEU A 93 -9.35 2.15 17.96
CA LEU A 93 -9.80 3.19 17.04
C LEU A 93 -8.70 4.05 16.47
N LYS A 94 -7.83 4.56 17.35
CA LYS A 94 -6.70 5.39 16.95
C LYS A 94 -5.81 4.71 15.91
N ARG A 95 -5.75 3.37 15.91
CA ARG A 95 -5.01 2.60 14.92
C ARG A 95 -5.71 2.61 13.57
N LEU A 96 -7.04 2.44 13.53
CA LEU A 96 -7.85 2.47 12.31
C LEU A 96 -7.98 3.88 11.73
N GLU A 97 -7.97 4.93 12.57
CA GLU A 97 -7.92 6.33 12.11
C GLU A 97 -6.61 6.66 11.40
N ILE A 98 -5.49 6.13 11.89
CA ILE A 98 -4.16 6.31 11.28
C ILE A 98 -4.00 5.41 10.05
N ASP A 99 -4.37 4.13 10.19
CA ASP A 99 -4.28 3.11 9.14
C ASP A 99 -5.56 2.25 9.10
N PRO A 100 -6.53 2.60 8.23
CA PRO A 100 -7.77 1.83 8.07
C PRO A 100 -7.55 0.48 7.39
N THR A 101 -6.34 0.17 6.91
CA THR A 101 -6.01 -1.14 6.32
C THR A 101 -5.47 -2.13 7.35
N ALA A 102 -5.39 -1.74 8.63
CA ALA A 102 -4.90 -2.61 9.70
C ALA A 102 -5.80 -3.84 9.90
N THR A 103 -5.19 -5.03 9.87
CA THR A 103 -5.89 -6.32 10.05
C THR A 103 -5.66 -6.99 11.40
N LEU A 104 -4.70 -6.48 12.19
CA LEU A 104 -4.29 -7.06 13.46
C LEU A 104 -4.42 -6.06 14.60
N CYS A 105 -4.81 -6.56 15.78
CA CYS A 105 -4.71 -5.81 17.02
C CYS A 105 -3.23 -5.59 17.41
N VAL A 106 -2.99 -4.69 18.38
CA VAL A 106 -1.63 -4.31 18.80
C VAL A 106 -0.85 -5.51 19.31
N GLU A 107 -1.50 -6.41 20.05
CA GLU A 107 -0.85 -7.61 20.60
C GLU A 107 -0.43 -8.61 19.53
N CYS A 108 -1.32 -8.94 18.60
CA CYS A 108 -1.03 -9.87 17.50
C CYS A 108 0.02 -9.29 16.54
N ALA A 109 -0.04 -7.99 16.25
CA ALA A 109 0.99 -7.30 15.50
C ALA A 109 2.35 -7.38 16.20
N ALA A 110 2.41 -7.11 17.51
CA ALA A 110 3.66 -7.20 18.28
C ALA A 110 4.23 -8.63 18.32
N LYS A 111 3.37 -9.66 18.42
CA LYS A 111 3.79 -11.07 18.35
C LYS A 111 4.41 -11.40 16.99
N LYS A 112 3.80 -10.97 15.87
CA LYS A 112 4.35 -11.19 14.52
C LYS A 112 5.70 -10.52 14.32
N GLU A 113 5.86 -9.29 14.78
CA GLU A 113 7.13 -8.57 14.62
C GLU A 113 8.26 -9.24 15.40
N LYS A 114 7.98 -9.80 16.59
CA LYS A 114 8.95 -10.61 17.34
C LYS A 114 9.32 -11.91 16.60
N ALA A 115 8.37 -12.55 15.93
CA ALA A 115 8.60 -13.81 15.21
C ALA A 115 9.39 -13.64 13.90
N LYS A 116 9.46 -12.44 13.35
CA LYS A 116 10.25 -12.13 12.14
C LYS A 116 11.73 -11.84 12.44
N LYS A 117 12.08 -11.67 13.71
CA LYS A 117 13.42 -11.31 14.16
C LYS A 117 14.21 -12.57 14.55
#